data_AF-A0A2L2YB70-F1
#
_entry.id   AF-A0A2L2YB70-F1
#
_cell.length_a   1.000
_cell.length_b   1.000
_cell.length_c   1.000
_cell.angle_alpha   90.00
_cell.angle_beta   90.00
_cell.angle_gamma   90.00
#
_symmetry.space_group_name_H-M   'P 1'
#
loop_
_entity.id
_entity.type
_entity.pdbx_description
1 polymer ?
#
loop_
_entity_poly.entity_id
_entity_poly.type
_entity_poly.pdbx_seq_one_letter_code
_entity_poly.pdbx_strand_id
1 'polypeptide(L)'
;DGQVITIGNGRFRCPEALFRPSFLGMESCDIHETTYNSIKKCDVDIRKDHYANTVLSGGTTMYPGIADRMQKEITAFAPSTMKIKIIAPPERKYSVCFGGSILACLYTLQRMWIS
;
A
#
# COMPACT_ATOMS: atom_id res chain seq x y z
N ASP A 1 -27.15 11.28 20.18
CA ASP A 1 -28.52 11.38 19.64
C ASP A 1 -29.12 10.02 19.26
N GLY A 2 -28.33 8.95 19.12
CA GLY A 2 -28.85 7.59 18.94
C GLY A 2 -29.46 7.34 17.56
N GLN A 3 -29.19 8.22 16.60
CA GLN A 3 -29.72 8.11 15.25
C GLN A 3 -29.03 6.97 14.49
N VAL A 4 -29.84 6.06 13.95
CA VAL A 4 -29.35 4.98 13.08
C VAL A 4 -29.35 5.49 11.64
N ILE A 5 -28.18 5.51 11.01
CA ILE A 5 -28.01 5.91 9.60
C ILE A 5 -27.65 4.69 8.76
N THR A 6 -28.40 4.45 7.70
CA THR A 6 -28.10 3.39 6.74
C THR A 6 -27.06 3.88 5.73
N ILE A 7 -25.87 3.27 5.75
CA ILE A 7 -24.82 3.54 4.77
C ILE A 7 -24.88 2.49 3.67
N GLY A 8 -25.32 2.89 2.48
CA GLY A 8 -25.36 2.06 1.27
C GLY A 8 -24.01 2.05 0.55
N ASN A 9 -24.03 2.41 -0.73
CA ASN A 9 -22.89 2.31 -1.65
C ASN A 9 -21.65 3.15 -1.25
N GLY A 10 -21.81 4.12 -0.34
CA GLY A 10 -20.70 4.90 0.21
C GLY A 10 -19.59 4.02 0.81
N ARG A 11 -19.93 2.83 1.32
CA ARG A 11 -18.95 1.90 1.93
C ARG A 11 -17.81 1.48 0.99
N PHE A 12 -18.07 1.41 -0.31
CA PHE A 12 -17.07 1.06 -1.32
C PHE A 12 -16.72 2.23 -2.25
N ARG A 13 -17.63 3.20 -2.46
CA ARG A 13 -17.34 4.39 -3.27
C ARG A 13 -16.32 5.31 -2.62
N CYS A 14 -16.33 5.42 -1.29
CA CYS A 14 -15.34 6.25 -0.58
C CYS A 14 -13.89 5.74 -0.80
N PRO A 15 -13.56 4.46 -0.54
CA PRO A 15 -12.21 3.95 -0.81
C PRO A 15 -11.87 3.84 -2.30
N GLU A 16 -12.85 3.84 -3.21
CA GLU A 16 -12.58 3.85 -4.66
C GLU A 16 -11.83 5.12 -5.10
N ALA A 17 -11.94 6.23 -4.35
CA ALA A 17 -11.16 7.43 -4.63
C ALA A 17 -9.63 7.20 -4.62
N LEU A 18 -9.14 6.15 -3.96
CA LEU A 18 -7.72 5.76 -4.00
C LEU A 18 -7.32 5.16 -5.36
N PHE A 19 -8.27 4.50 -6.02
CA PHE A 19 -8.09 3.84 -7.32
C PHE A 19 -8.64 4.66 -8.48
N ARG A 20 -9.37 5.74 -8.18
CA ARG A 20 -9.93 6.73 -9.12
C ARG A 20 -10.06 8.11 -8.45
N PRO A 21 -8.96 8.86 -8.25
CA PRO A 21 -8.97 10.19 -7.65
C PRO A 21 -9.82 11.22 -8.42
N SER A 22 -10.12 10.95 -9.69
CA SER A 22 -11.05 11.75 -10.49
C SER A 22 -12.45 11.88 -9.86
N PHE A 23 -12.86 10.94 -9.02
CA PHE A 23 -14.11 11.06 -8.23
C PHE A 23 -14.09 12.20 -7.21
N LEU A 24 -12.90 12.66 -6.82
CA LEU A 24 -12.69 13.83 -5.96
C LEU A 24 -12.35 15.09 -6.77
N GLY A 25 -12.39 15.03 -8.11
CA GLY A 25 -11.93 16.12 -8.97
C GLY A 25 -10.42 16.32 -8.96
N MET A 26 -9.65 15.30 -8.54
CA MET A 26 -8.19 15.36 -8.47
C MET A 26 -7.56 14.75 -9.73
N GLU A 27 -6.61 15.47 -10.32
CA GLU A 27 -5.76 14.98 -11.42
C GLU A 27 -4.49 14.30 -10.87
N SER A 28 -4.66 13.34 -9.96
CA SER A 28 -3.57 12.54 -9.41
C SER A 28 -3.66 11.10 -9.89
N CYS A 29 -2.50 10.44 -10.05
CA CYS A 29 -2.44 9.02 -10.38
C CYS A 29 -3.10 8.16 -9.28
N ASP A 30 -3.68 7.04 -9.72
CA ASP A 30 -4.23 6.03 -8.82
C ASP A 30 -3.10 5.38 -7.99
N ILE A 31 -3.42 4.77 -6.84
CA ILE A 31 -2.39 4.15 -6.00
C ILE A 31 -1.68 2.96 -6.67
N HIS A 32 -2.39 2.20 -7.50
CA HIS A 32 -1.83 1.06 -8.22
C HIS A 32 -0.93 1.52 -9.37
N GLU A 33 -1.35 2.55 -10.12
CA GLU A 33 -0.54 3.19 -11.16
C GLU A 33 0.71 3.84 -10.56
N THR A 34 0.56 4.56 -9.44
CA THR A 34 1.68 5.18 -8.72
C THR A 34 2.69 4.12 -8.28
N THR A 35 2.22 2.98 -7.77
CA THR A 35 3.08 1.85 -7.38
C THR A 35 3.82 1.27 -8.58
N TYR A 36 3.12 1.02 -9.69
CA TYR A 36 3.72 0.53 -10.94
C TYR A 36 4.76 1.51 -11.49
N ASN A 37 4.44 2.80 -11.54
CA ASN A 37 5.34 3.85 -12.02
C ASN A 37 6.58 3.98 -11.13
N SER A 38 6.44 3.79 -9.81
CA SER A 38 7.57 3.75 -8.88
C SER A 38 8.51 2.59 -9.20
N ILE A 39 7.98 1.37 -9.36
CA ILE A 39 8.77 0.18 -9.70
C ILE A 39 9.42 0.33 -11.09
N LYS A 40 8.73 0.95 -12.04
CA LYS A 40 9.26 1.21 -13.39
C LYS A 40 10.44 2.18 -13.38
N LYS A 41 10.54 3.07 -12.40
CA LYS A 41 11.69 3.97 -12.23
C LYS A 41 12.92 3.28 -11.65
N CYS A 42 12.75 2.10 -11.04
CA CYS A 42 13.86 1.28 -10.56
C CYS A 42 14.60 0.59 -11.72
N ASP A 43 15.84 0.17 -11.45
CA ASP A 43 16.63 -0.66 -12.36
C ASP A 43 15.86 -1.95 -12.70
N VAL A 44 15.95 -2.41 -13.95
CA VAL A 44 15.23 -3.58 -14.46
C VAL A 44 15.53 -4.84 -13.65
N ASP A 45 16.76 -4.98 -13.13
CA ASP A 45 17.21 -6.18 -12.42
C ASP A 45 16.52 -6.35 -11.07
N ILE A 46 16.12 -5.25 -10.42
CA ILE A 46 15.47 -5.27 -9.10
C ILE A 46 13.94 -5.22 -9.16
N ARG A 47 13.34 -4.96 -10.33
CA ARG A 47 11.86 -4.85 -10.46
C ARG A 47 11.15 -6.12 -10.06
N LYS A 48 11.71 -7.28 -10.41
CA LYS A 48 11.15 -8.59 -10.05
C LYS A 48 11.01 -8.73 -8.53
N ASP A 49 12.02 -8.29 -7.79
CA ASP A 49 12.01 -8.34 -6.34
C ASP A 49 11.03 -7.33 -5.74
N HIS A 50 10.92 -6.13 -6.31
CA HIS A 50 9.90 -5.16 -5.86
C HIS A 50 8.47 -5.65 -6.07
N TYR A 51 8.17 -6.26 -7.22
CA TYR A 51 6.85 -6.83 -7.49
C TYR A 51 6.50 -8.01 -6.57
N ALA A 52 7.51 -8.83 -6.20
CA ALA A 52 7.32 -9.96 -5.30
C ALA A 52 7.25 -9.56 -3.81
N ASN A 53 7.57 -8.32 -3.47
CA ASN A 53 7.68 -7.84 -2.08
C ASN A 53 6.95 -6.50 -1.85
N THR A 54 5.79 -6.29 -2.47
CA THR A 54 4.99 -5.08 -2.23
C THR A 54 4.23 -5.21 -0.90
N VAL A 55 4.63 -4.42 0.11
CA VAL A 55 4.06 -4.47 1.47
C VAL A 55 3.11 -3.28 1.70
N LEU A 56 1.89 -3.56 2.16
CA LEU A 56 0.93 -2.54 2.57
C LEU A 56 1.13 -2.16 4.04
N SER A 57 1.19 -0.87 4.34
CA SER A 57 1.33 -0.33 5.69
C SER A 57 0.46 0.92 5.88
N GLY A 58 0.06 1.19 7.13
CA GLY A 58 -0.74 2.36 7.51
C GLY A 58 -2.26 2.12 7.51
N GLY A 59 -2.98 3.01 8.21
CA GLY A 59 -4.41 2.85 8.50
C GLY A 59 -5.32 2.80 7.26
N THR A 60 -5.02 3.59 6.23
CA THR A 60 -5.80 3.61 4.97
C THR A 60 -5.72 2.28 4.21
N THR A 61 -4.67 1.47 4.44
CA THR A 61 -4.56 0.13 3.83
C THR A 61 -5.39 -0.93 4.55
N MET A 62 -6.14 -0.56 5.59
CA MET A 62 -7.00 -1.49 6.35
C MET A 62 -8.37 -1.74 5.70
N TYR A 63 -8.70 -1.07 4.59
CA TYR A 63 -9.96 -1.34 3.88
C TYR A 63 -10.04 -2.83 3.47
N PRO A 64 -11.17 -3.51 3.74
CA PRO A 64 -11.38 -4.88 3.30
C PRO A 64 -11.24 -5.01 1.77
N GLY A 65 -10.53 -6.03 1.30
CA GLY A 65 -10.34 -6.30 -0.13
C GLY A 65 -9.33 -5.40 -0.85
N ILE A 66 -8.68 -4.44 -0.17
CA ILE A 66 -7.69 -3.56 -0.82
C ILE A 66 -6.46 -4.33 -1.32
N ALA A 67 -6.04 -5.38 -0.61
CA ALA A 67 -4.92 -6.21 -1.02
C ALA A 67 -5.24 -6.97 -2.31
N ASP A 68 -6.43 -7.57 -2.40
CA ASP A 68 -6.91 -8.28 -3.59
C ASP A 68 -7.07 -7.32 -4.77
N ARG A 69 -7.60 -6.12 -4.51
CA ARG A 69 -7.72 -5.07 -5.53
C ARG A 69 -6.35 -4.64 -6.06
N MET A 70 -5.39 -4.34 -5.18
CA MET A 70 -4.01 -3.98 -5.58
C MET A 70 -3.35 -5.11 -6.36
N GLN A 71 -3.53 -6.36 -5.93
CA GLN A 71 -3.01 -7.54 -6.61
C GLN A 71 -3.57 -7.65 -8.03
N LYS A 72 -4.87 -7.44 -8.20
CA LYS A 72 -5.53 -7.46 -9.52
C LYS A 72 -5.02 -6.36 -10.43
N GLU A 73 -4.99 -5.11 -9.95
CA GLU A 73 -4.60 -3.96 -10.76
C GLU A 73 -3.12 -4.03 -11.16
N ILE A 74 -2.22 -4.36 -10.23
CA ILE A 74 -0.78 -4.45 -10.54
C ILE A 74 -0.49 -5.60 -11.51
N THR A 75 -1.15 -6.75 -11.37
CA THR A 75 -1.03 -7.86 -12.34
C THR A 75 -1.48 -7.45 -13.74
N ALA A 76 -2.47 -6.56 -13.87
CA ALA A 76 -2.91 -6.06 -15.18
C ALA A 76 -1.88 -5.14 -15.86
N PHE A 77 -1.07 -4.42 -15.07
CA PHE A 77 -0.03 -3.49 -15.58
C PHE A 77 1.33 -4.17 -15.81
N ALA A 78 1.67 -5.15 -14.98
CA ALA A 78 2.97 -5.79 -15.01
C ALA A 78 3.07 -6.85 -16.14
N PRO A 79 4.27 -7.08 -16.71
CA PRO A 79 4.48 -8.18 -17.64
C PRO A 79 4.10 -9.53 -17.03
N SER A 80 3.54 -10.45 -17.83
CA SER A 80 3.09 -11.77 -17.38
C SER A 80 4.19 -12.67 -16.81
N THR A 81 5.46 -12.33 -17.03
CA THR A 81 6.65 -13.01 -16.48
C THR A 81 6.93 -12.63 -15.03
N MET A 82 6.35 -11.53 -14.51
CA MET A 82 6.58 -11.03 -13.16
C MET A 82 5.60 -11.67 -12.18
N LYS A 83 6.12 -12.21 -11.08
CA LYS A 83 5.29 -12.70 -9.97
C LYS A 83 4.92 -11.53 -9.07
N ILE A 84 3.66 -11.11 -9.10
CA ILE A 84 3.15 -10.04 -8.25
C ILE A 84 2.68 -10.63 -6.93
N LYS A 85 3.15 -10.08 -5.80
CA LYS A 85 2.71 -10.48 -4.46
C LYS A 85 2.48 -9.25 -3.59
N ILE A 86 1.23 -9.06 -3.18
CA ILE A 86 0.85 -8.04 -2.20
C ILE A 86 0.83 -8.64 -0.80
N ILE A 87 1.60 -8.06 0.11
CA ILE A 87 1.74 -8.48 1.50
C ILE A 87 0.99 -7.49 2.38
N ALA A 88 -0.09 -7.94 3.03
CA ALA A 88 -0.92 -7.12 3.89
C ALA A 88 -1.04 -7.74 5.29
N PRO A 89 -0.05 -7.51 6.18
CA PRO A 89 -0.09 -8.03 7.54
C PRO A 89 -1.34 -7.56 8.30
N PRO A 90 -1.88 -8.36 9.24
CA PRO A 90 -3.07 -7.95 10.00
C PRO A 90 -2.82 -6.70 10.85
N GLU A 91 -1.60 -6.56 11.40
CA GLU A 91 -1.21 -5.41 12.24
C GLU A 91 -0.62 -4.24 11.44
N ARG A 92 -0.81 -4.22 10.12
CA ARG A 92 -0.14 -3.25 9.22
C ARG A 92 -0.40 -1.78 9.51
N LYS A 93 -1.47 -1.47 10.26
CA LYS A 93 -1.73 -0.12 10.77
C LYS A 93 -0.58 0.44 11.62
N TYR A 94 0.14 -0.42 12.33
CA TYR A 94 1.21 -0.04 13.26
C TYR A 94 2.60 -0.46 12.80
N SER A 95 2.74 -1.03 11.58
CA SER A 95 4.01 -1.54 11.05
C SER A 95 5.18 -0.55 11.14
N VAL A 96 4.91 0.74 10.93
CA VAL A 96 5.95 1.78 11.01
C VAL A 96 6.48 1.93 12.44
N CYS A 97 5.59 1.95 13.43
CA CYS A 97 5.97 2.07 14.85
C CYS A 97 6.69 0.81 15.33
N PHE A 98 6.18 -0.37 14.96
CA PHE A 98 6.85 -1.64 15.27
C PHE A 98 8.23 -1.75 14.61
N GLY A 99 8.37 -1.32 13.37
CA GLY A 99 9.68 -1.25 12.70
C GLY A 99 10.65 -0.34 13.44
N GLY A 100 10.18 0.84 13.88
CA GLY A 100 10.98 1.78 14.65
C GLY A 100 11.41 1.25 16.03
N SER A 101 10.52 0.58 16.76
CA SER A 101 10.86 0.01 18.06
C SER A 101 11.87 -1.13 17.95
N ILE A 102 11.71 -2.02 16.96
CA ILE A 102 12.69 -3.08 16.67
C ILE A 102 14.03 -2.46 16.30
N LEU A 103 14.03 -1.49 15.39
CA LEU A 103 15.25 -0.83 14.92
C LEU A 103 16.02 -0.17 16.08
N ALA A 104 15.32 0.54 16.97
CA ALA A 104 15.92 1.20 18.14
C ALA A 104 16.56 0.22 19.13
N CYS A 105 16.09 -1.02 19.18
CA CYS A 105 16.65 -2.08 20.03
C CYS A 105 17.85 -2.80 19.40
N LEU A 106 18.21 -2.53 18.15
CA LEU A 106 19.36 -3.18 17.51
C LEU A 106 20.68 -2.55 17.99
N TYR A 107 21.61 -3.40 18.46
CA TYR A 107 22.94 -2.98 18.90
C TYR A 107 23.73 -2.25 17.79
N THR A 108 23.56 -2.68 16.54
CA THR A 108 24.17 -2.04 15.37
C THR A 108 23.71 -0.60 15.17
N LEU A 109 22.49 -0.26 15.60
CA LEU A 109 21.94 1.08 15.45
C LEU A 109 22.46 2.06 16.51
N GLN A 110 22.97 1.57 17.65
CA GLN A 110 23.54 2.45 18.69
C GLN A 110 24.68 3.31 18.16
N ARG A 111 25.44 2.82 17.17
CA ARG A 111 26.53 3.56 16.52
C ARG A 111 26.07 4.64 15.56
N MET A 112 24.78 4.69 15.21
CA MET A 112 24.20 5.67 14.30
C MET A 112 23.46 6.80 15.04
N TRP A 113 23.47 6.81 16.37
CA TRP A 113 22.84 7.87 17.15
C TRP A 113 23.64 9.17 17.03
N ILE A 114 22.93 10.29 16.90
CA ILE A 114 23.52 11.63 16.89
C ILE A 114 23.45 12.18 18.32
N SER A 115 24.59 12.62 18.85
CA SER A 115 24.75 13.20 20.19
C SER A 115 24.68 14.73 20.18
#